data_AF-A0A246R2N2-F1
#
_entry.id   AF-A0A246R2N2-F1
#
_cell.length_a   1.000
_cell.length_b   1.000
_cell.length_c   1.000
_cell.angle_alpha   90.00
_cell.angle_beta   90.00
_cell.angle_gamma   90.00
#
_symmetry.space_group_name_H-M   'P 1'
#
loop_
_entity.id
_entity.type
_entity.pdbx_description
1 polymer ?
#
loop_
_entity_poly.entity_id
_entity_poly.type
_entity_poly.pdbx_seq_one_letter_code
_entity_poly.pdbx_strand_id
1 'polypeptide(L)' 'MFSIIYHAGAAVLFLVMSLAAGAGLLLHSHEYTTGHFWNMTGLCIVSTLVWIWAVAQAKEAWYISRNIKKGL' A
#
# COMPACT_ATOMS: atom_id res chain seq x y z
N MET A 1 12.66 -15.47 -0.34
CA MET A 1 12.78 -14.46 -1.42
C MET A 1 11.45 -14.18 -2.11
N PHE A 2 10.69 -15.19 -2.55
CA PHE A 2 9.38 -15.01 -3.21
C PHE A 2 8.36 -14.18 -2.40
N SER A 3 8.23 -14.45 -1.09
CA SER A 3 7.33 -13.68 -0.20
C SER A 3 7.72 -12.20 -0.06
N ILE A 4 9.02 -11.87 -0.01
CA ILE A 4 9.49 -10.47 0.07
C ILE A 4 9.10 -9.71 -1.20
N ILE A 5 9.34 -10.31 -2.38
CA ILE A 5 9.01 -9.70 -3.68
C ILE A 5 7.49 -9.53 -3.83
N TYR A 6 6.71 -10.52 -3.38
CA TYR A 6 5.26 -10.45 -3.40
C TYR A 6 4.71 -9.31 -2.52
N HIS A 7 5.16 -9.22 -1.26
CA HIS A 7 4.73 -8.16 -0.35
C HIS A 7 5.24 -6.78 -0.78
N ALA A 8 6.46 -6.68 -1.31
CA ALA A 8 6.98 -5.43 -1.86
C ALA A 8 6.20 -4.97 -3.10
N GLY A 9 5.88 -5.89 -4.02
CA GLY A 9 5.06 -5.59 -5.20
C GLY A 9 3.65 -5.15 -4.82
N ALA A 10 3.01 -5.85 -3.88
CA ALA A 10 1.71 -5.44 -3.35
C ALA A 10 1.78 -4.05 -2.69
N ALA A 11 2.81 -3.77 -1.89
CA ALA A 11 3.01 -2.47 -1.28
C ALA A 11 3.09 -1.34 -2.32
N VAL A 12 3.85 -1.53 -3.40
CA VAL A 12 3.96 -0.52 -4.47
C VAL A 12 2.62 -0.32 -5.17
N LEU A 13 1.90 -1.39 -5.49
CA LEU A 13 0.59 -1.30 -6.15
C LEU A 13 -0.44 -0.55 -5.30
N PHE A 14 -0.54 -0.89 -4.01
CA PHE A 14 -1.47 -0.21 -3.09
C PHE A 14 -1.06 1.23 -2.79
N LEU A 15 0.24 1.54 -2.80
CA LEU A 15 0.73 2.92 -2.69
C LEU A 15 0.27 3.75 -3.89
N VAL A 16 0.46 3.26 -5.12
CA VAL A 16 0.05 3.98 -6.33
C VAL A 16 -1.46 4.19 -6.35
N MET A 17 -2.25 3.19 -5.94
CA MET A 17 -3.70 3.30 -5.85
C MET A 17 -4.15 4.34 -4.81
N SER A 18 -3.49 4.37 -3.63
CA SER A 18 -3.73 5.39 -2.61
C SER A 18 -3.42 6.79 -3.15
N LEU A 19 -2.28 6.95 -3.83
CA LEU A 19 -1.87 8.24 -4.40
C LEU A 19 -2.84 8.72 -5.48
N ALA A 20 -3.29 7.83 -6.36
CA ALA A 20 -4.24 8.15 -7.41
C ALA A 20 -5.60 8.56 -6.84
N ALA A 21 -6.11 7.81 -5.85
CA ALA A 21 -7.36 8.14 -5.17
C ALA A 21 -7.26 9.44 -4.36
N GLY A 22 -6.14 9.65 -3.66
CA GLY A 22 -5.86 10.87 -2.91
C GLY A 22 -5.70 12.10 -3.81
N ALA A 23 -4.99 11.98 -4.94
CA ALA A 23 -4.88 13.05 -5.93
C ALA A 23 -6.23 13.36 -6.59
N GLY A 24 -7.03 12.33 -6.87
CA GLY A 24 -8.41 12.48 -7.34
C GLY A 24 -9.27 13.27 -6.34
N LEU A 25 -9.15 12.97 -5.05
CA LEU A 25 -9.83 13.72 -3.98
C LEU A 25 -9.36 15.17 -3.88
N LEU A 26 -8.06 15.42 -3.92
CA LEU A 26 -7.52 16.78 -3.76
C LEU A 26 -7.80 17.67 -4.96
N LEU A 27 -7.68 17.12 -6.17
CA LEU A 27 -7.74 17.91 -7.41
C LEU A 27 -9.12 17.93 -8.06
N HIS A 28 -9.95 16.90 -7.85
CA HIS A 28 -11.25 16.74 -8.53
C HIS A 28 -12.41 16.51 -7.55
N SER A 29 -12.26 16.88 -6.27
CA SER A 29 -13.33 16.74 -5.27
C SER A 29 -14.64 17.42 -5.65
N HIS A 30 -14.56 18.59 -6.29
CA HIS A 30 -15.74 19.32 -6.75
C HIS A 30 -16.52 18.53 -7.82
N GLU A 31 -15.86 17.71 -8.64
CA GLU A 31 -16.48 16.97 -9.72
C GLU A 31 -17.18 15.68 -9.23
N TYR A 32 -16.95 15.28 -7.98
CA TYR A 32 -17.52 14.07 -7.43
C TYR A 32 -18.87 14.32 -6.74
N THR A 33 -19.84 13.48 -7.09
CA THR A 33 -21.04 13.30 -6.26
C THR A 33 -20.67 12.77 -4.89
N THR A 34 -21.46 13.08 -3.87
CA THR A 34 -21.19 12.74 -2.46
C THR A 34 -20.86 11.25 -2.25
N GLY A 35 -21.54 10.35 -2.96
CA GLY A 35 -21.24 8.92 -2.90
C GLY A 35 -19.91 8.53 -3.54
N HIS A 36 -19.54 9.16 -4.65
CA HIS A 36 -18.28 8.89 -5.37
C HIS A 36 -17.07 9.41 -4.58
N PHE A 37 -17.21 10.58 -3.95
CA PHE A 37 -16.22 11.16 -3.05
C PHE A 37 -15.91 10.23 -1.87
N TRP A 38 -16.95 9.71 -1.19
CA TRP A 38 -16.78 8.78 -0.08
C TRP A 38 -16.17 7.44 -0.51
N ASN A 39 -16.50 6.96 -1.71
CA ASN A 39 -15.92 5.73 -2.24
C ASN A 39 -14.41 5.89 -2.53
N MET A 40 -14.01 6.98 -3.21
CA MET A 40 -12.60 7.34 -3.41
C MET A 40 -11.85 7.52 -2.08
N THR A 41 -12.50 8.13 -1.08
CA THR A 41 -11.91 8.31 0.26
C THR A 41 -11.70 6.97 0.96
N GLY A 42 -12.69 6.09 0.92
CA GLY A 42 -12.58 4.73 1.44
C GLY A 42 -11.46 3.95 0.76
N LEU A 43 -11.39 3.99 -0.57
CA LEU A 43 -10.32 3.34 -1.34
C LEU A 43 -8.94 3.89 -0.98
N CYS A 44 -8.81 5.21 -0.83
CA CYS A 44 -7.56 5.86 -0.41
C CYS A 44 -7.11 5.38 0.97
N ILE A 45 -8.01 5.37 1.95
CA ILE A 45 -7.68 4.95 3.33
C ILE A 45 -7.33 3.46 3.38
N VAL A 46 -8.15 2.60 2.77
CA VAL A 46 -7.94 1.14 2.80
C VAL A 46 -6.65 0.76 2.07
N SER A 47 -6.41 1.32 0.88
CA SER A 47 -5.15 1.09 0.16
C SER A 47 -3.94 1.62 0.94
N THR A 48 -4.09 2.73 1.66
CA THR A 48 -3.05 3.26 2.57
C THR A 48 -2.72 2.27 3.70
N LEU A 49 -3.74 1.67 4.34
CA LEU A 49 -3.52 0.69 5.40
C LEU A 49 -2.87 -0.60 4.86
N VAL A 50 -3.32 -1.07 3.70
CA VAL A 50 -2.83 -2.30 3.09
C VAL A 50 -1.37 -2.16 2.65
N TRP A 51 -0.95 -1.03 2.08
CA TRP A 51 0.45 -0.88 1.68
C TRP A 51 1.38 -0.80 2.90
N ILE A 52 1.00 -0.09 3.98
CA ILE A 52 1.78 -0.04 5.23
C ILE A 52 1.95 -1.45 5.79
N TRP A 53 0.88 -2.24 5.82
CA TRP A 53 0.92 -3.62 6.26
C TRP A 53 1.83 -4.47 5.37
N ALA A 54 1.75 -4.34 4.05
CA ALA A 54 2.59 -5.06 3.11
C ALA A 54 4.09 -4.71 3.27
N VAL A 55 4.42 -3.44 3.52
CA VAL A 55 5.80 -3.02 3.85
C VAL A 55 6.28 -3.64 5.15
N ALA A 56 5.43 -3.69 6.19
CA ALA A 56 5.77 -4.33 7.45
C ALA A 56 6.09 -5.82 7.24
N GLN A 57 5.25 -6.55 6.50
CA GLN A 57 5.49 -7.96 6.17
C GLN A 57 6.77 -8.18 5.36
N ALA A 58 7.05 -7.31 4.37
CA ALA A 58 8.27 -7.37 3.58
C ALA A 58 9.53 -7.16 4.47
N LYS A 59 9.46 -6.24 5.44
CA LYS A 59 10.54 -5.97 6.40
C LYS A 59 10.79 -7.16 7.32
N GLU A 60 9.74 -7.78 7.88
CA GLU A 60 9.88 -8.96 8.74
C GLU A 60 10.50 -10.14 7.95
N ALA A 61 10.03 -10.38 6.73
CA ALA A 61 10.58 -11.43 5.87
C ALA A 61 12.04 -11.16 5.47
N TRP A 62 12.42 -9.90 5.26
CA TRP A 62 13.81 -9.50 5.05
C TRP A 62 14.68 -9.73 6.30
N TYR A 63 14.17 -9.37 7.48
CA TYR A 63 14.87 -9.53 8.74
C TYR A 63 15.19 -11.01 9.04
N ILE A 64 14.19 -11.89 8.86
CA ILE A 64 14.35 -13.35 8.98
C ILE A 64 15.42 -13.84 7.99
N SER A 65 15.34 -13.44 6.72
CA SER A 65 16.32 -13.83 5.70
C SER A 65 17.73 -13.34 6.02
N ARG A 66 17.86 -12.16 6.63
CA ARG A 66 19.15 -11.59 7.01
C ARG A 66 19.76 -12.33 8.21
N ASN A 67 18.96 -12.70 9.20
CA ASN A 67 19.45 -13.46 10.36
C ASN A 67 19.87 -14.89 9.97
N ILE A 68 19.13 -15.56 9.07
CA ILE A 68 19.55 -16.85 8.53
C ILE A 68 20.91 -16.75 7.83
N LYS A 69 21.16 -15.68 7.07
CA LYS A 69 22.45 -15.45 6.41
C LYS A 69 23.61 -15.08 7.35
N LYS A 70 23.34 -14.67 8.59
CA LYS A 70 24.37 -14.28 9.56
C LYS A 70 24.73 -15.37 10.59
N GLY A 71 23.94 -16.44 10.66
CA GLY A 71 24.09 -17.53 11.62
C GLY A 71 24.74 -18.80 11.06
N LEU A 72 25.44 -18.70 9.92
CA LEU A 72 26.18 -19.76 9.24
C LEU A 72 27.52 -19.17 8.79
#